data_AF-A0A7G8EL20-F1
#
_entry.id   AF-A0A7G8EL20-F1
#
_cell.length_a   1.000
_cell.length_b   1.000
_cell.length_c   1.000
_cell.angle_alpha   90.00
_cell.angle_beta   90.00
_cell.angle_gamma   90.00
#
_symmetry.space_group_name_H-M   'P 1'
#
loop_
_entity.id
_entity.type
_entity.pdbx_description
1 polymer ?
#
loop_
_entity_poly.entity_id
_entity_poly.type
_entity_poly.pdbx_seq_one_letter_code
_entity_poly.pdbx_strand_id
1 'polypeptide(L)'
;MDGGTMTARPGWLQRWNFIERARLERKLWDAFEARQDIEAMVVSCREAVQAGDAGRSFELEVWQTTLVRIRRIERLMADQAPPE
;
A
#
# COMPACT_ATOMS: atom_id res chain seq x y z
N MET A 1 -7.93 -36.06 12.12
CA MET A 1 -7.60 -34.71 12.65
C MET A 1 -7.55 -33.81 11.44
N ASP A 2 -8.70 -33.32 11.00
CA ASP A 2 -8.79 -32.47 9.81
C ASP A 2 -8.67 -31.01 10.25
N GLY A 3 -7.46 -30.48 10.03
CA GLY A 3 -7.10 -29.10 10.32
C GLY A 3 -7.93 -28.15 9.47
N GLY A 4 -8.55 -27.19 10.15
CA GLY A 4 -9.55 -26.28 9.59
C GLY A 4 -9.07 -25.54 8.35
N THR A 5 -9.91 -25.59 7.32
CA THR A 5 -9.90 -24.62 6.23
C THR A 5 -10.10 -23.24 6.81
N MET A 6 -9.02 -22.47 6.91
CA MET A 6 -9.03 -21.06 7.26
C MET A 6 -9.85 -20.34 6.19
N THR A 7 -11.12 -20.09 6.49
CA THR A 7 -12.07 -19.44 5.59
C THR A 7 -11.51 -18.05 5.27
N ALA A 8 -10.95 -17.91 4.08
CA ALA A 8 -10.60 -16.62 3.51
C ALA A 8 -11.85 -15.74 3.60
N ARG A 9 -11.78 -14.65 4.37
CA ARG A 9 -12.93 -13.75 4.51
C ARG A 9 -13.30 -13.26 3.12
N PRO A 10 -14.59 -13.26 2.73
CA PRO A 10 -14.97 -12.86 1.39
C PRO A 10 -14.49 -11.43 1.12
N GLY A 11 -13.86 -11.21 -0.04
CA GLY A 11 -13.05 -10.01 -0.33
C GLY A 11 -13.79 -8.66 -0.18
N TRP A 12 -15.12 -8.67 -0.18
CA TRP A 12 -15.92 -7.47 0.09
C TRP A 12 -15.83 -6.99 1.55
N LEU A 13 -15.61 -7.88 2.53
CA LEU A 13 -15.39 -7.52 3.93
C LEU A 13 -14.01 -6.89 4.17
N GLN A 14 -13.00 -7.25 3.37
CA GLN A 14 -11.66 -6.65 3.48
C GLN A 14 -11.64 -5.20 2.99
N ARG A 15 -12.42 -4.85 1.96
CA ARG A 15 -12.49 -3.48 1.42
C ARG A 15 -13.03 -2.45 2.44
N TRP A 16 -13.79 -2.89 3.44
CA TRP A 16 -14.31 -2.07 4.53
C TRP A 16 -13.42 -2.06 5.79
N ASN A 17 -12.22 -2.64 5.72
CA ASN A 17 -11.29 -2.62 6.84
C ASN A 17 -10.53 -1.28 6.90
N PHE A 18 -11.18 -0.24 7.41
CA PHE A 18 -10.58 1.09 7.57
C PHE A 18 -9.31 1.08 8.43
N ILE A 19 -9.26 0.24 9.46
CA ILE A 19 -8.09 0.10 10.34
C ILE A 19 -6.92 -0.48 9.55
N GLU A 20 -7.14 -1.57 8.81
CA GLU A 20 -6.09 -2.19 8.01
C GLU A 20 -5.65 -1.27 6.88
N ARG A 21 -6.58 -0.57 6.24
CA ARG A 21 -6.24 0.46 5.27
C ARG A 21 -5.33 1.51 5.89
N ALA A 22 -5.73 2.13 7.00
CA ALA A 22 -4.92 3.15 7.67
C ALA A 22 -3.53 2.63 8.07
N ARG A 23 -3.44 1.37 8.53
CA ARG A 23 -2.17 0.70 8.84
C ARG A 23 -1.28 0.58 7.60
N LEU A 24 -1.85 0.13 6.48
CA LEU A 24 -1.12 -0.04 5.21
C LEU A 24 -0.69 1.30 4.62
N GLU A 25 -1.56 2.31 4.67
CA GLU A 25 -1.24 3.69 4.29
C GLU A 25 -0.08 4.22 5.14
N ARG A 26 -0.15 4.08 6.47
CA ARG A 26 0.90 4.52 7.39
C ARG A 26 2.23 3.83 7.10
N LYS A 27 2.23 2.52 6.85
CA LYS A 27 3.44 1.76 6.51
C LYS A 27 4.17 2.32 5.28
N LEU A 28 3.44 2.75 4.24
CA LEU A 28 4.06 3.34 3.05
C LEU A 28 4.56 4.76 3.31
N TRP A 29 3.83 5.55 4.11
CA TRP A 29 4.28 6.87 4.56
C TRP A 29 5.54 6.80 5.43
N ASP A 30 5.61 5.86 6.39
CA ASP A 30 6.79 5.66 7.24
C ASP A 30 8.03 5.30 6.39
N ALA A 31 7.85 4.44 5.37
CA ALA A 31 8.91 4.09 4.44
C ALA A 31 9.39 5.29 3.62
N PHE A 32 8.45 6.12 3.16
CA PHE A 32 8.76 7.38 2.48
C PHE A 32 9.52 8.35 3.39
N GLU A 33 9.04 8.57 4.62
CA GLU A 33 9.70 9.41 5.63
C GLU A 33 11.12 8.91 5.94
N ALA A 34 11.32 7.60 5.96
CA ALA A 34 12.62 6.95 6.13
C ALA A 34 13.50 6.94 4.87
N ARG A 35 13.10 7.61 3.78
CA ARG A 35 13.78 7.65 2.47
C ARG A 35 14.01 6.27 1.85
N GLN A 36 13.14 5.31 2.14
CA GLN A 36 13.14 4.01 1.47
C GLN A 36 12.51 4.13 0.07
N ASP A 37 12.86 3.18 -0.81
CA ASP A 37 12.29 3.12 -2.15
C ASP A 37 10.86 2.55 -2.12
N ILE A 38 9.90 3.45 -1.95
CA ILE A 38 8.48 3.11 -1.94
C ILE A 38 7.98 2.59 -3.30
N GLU A 39 8.62 2.93 -4.43
CA GLU A 39 8.26 2.40 -5.74
C GLU A 39 8.59 0.91 -5.80
N ALA A 40 9.81 0.54 -5.39
CA ALA A 40 10.25 -0.84 -5.32
C ALA A 40 9.35 -1.68 -4.38
N MET A 41 8.90 -1.10 -3.26
CA MET A 41 7.94 -1.76 -2.36
C MET A 41 6.59 -2.03 -3.03
N VAL A 42 6.03 -1.07 -3.77
CA VAL A 42 4.76 -1.26 -4.50
C VAL A 42 4.94 -2.26 -5.65
N VAL A 43 6.06 -2.23 -6.36
CA VAL A 43 6.39 -3.18 -7.44
C VAL A 43 6.51 -4.60 -6.88
N SER A 44 7.27 -4.80 -5.80
CA SER A 44 7.39 -6.11 -5.15
C SER A 44 6.04 -6.64 -4.65
N CYS A 45 5.18 -5.76 -4.11
CA CYS A 45 3.82 -6.12 -3.74
C CYS A 45 2.99 -6.57 -4.95
N ARG A 46 3.11 -5.87 -6.08
CA ARG A 46 2.47 -6.24 -7.35
C ARG A 46 2.93 -7.62 -7.82
N GLU A 47 4.23 -7.86 -7.84
CA GLU A 47 4.82 -9.14 -8.26
C GLU A 47 4.33 -10.30 -7.40
N ALA A 48 4.26 -10.12 -6.07
CA ALA A 48 3.72 -11.12 -5.16
C ALA A 48 2.25 -11.47 -5.48
N VAL A 49 1.42 -10.45 -5.74
CA VAL A 49 0.02 -10.67 -6.14
C VAL A 49 -0.06 -11.42 -7.48
N GLN A 50 0.77 -11.06 -8.46
CA GLN A 50 0.81 -11.76 -9.76
C GLN A 50 1.33 -13.20 -9.64
N ALA A 51 2.21 -13.47 -8.67
CA ALA A 51 2.70 -14.81 -8.36
C ALA A 51 1.68 -15.68 -7.60
N GLY A 52 0.49 -15.14 -7.29
CA GLY A 52 -0.60 -15.88 -6.65
C GLY A 52 -0.82 -15.59 -5.17
N ASP A 53 -0.07 -14.65 -4.58
CA ASP A 53 -0.34 -14.18 -3.21
C ASP A 53 -1.55 -13.25 -3.18
N ALA A 54 -2.74 -13.84 -3.28
CA ALA A 54 -4.01 -13.12 -3.27
C ALA A 54 -4.22 -12.30 -1.98
N GLY A 55 -3.58 -12.67 -0.86
CA GLY A 55 -3.67 -11.98 0.42
C GLY A 55 -3.14 -10.54 0.37
N ARG A 56 -2.21 -10.25 -0.54
CA ARG A 56 -1.62 -8.92 -0.73
C ARG A 56 -2.38 -8.02 -1.69
N SER A 57 -3.47 -8.50 -2.28
CA SER A 57 -4.25 -7.70 -3.26
C SER A 57 -4.77 -6.39 -2.65
N PHE A 58 -5.21 -6.42 -1.39
CA PHE A 58 -5.66 -5.22 -0.67
C PHE A 58 -4.49 -4.28 -0.32
N GLU A 59 -3.35 -4.81 0.11
CA GLU A 59 -2.12 -4.04 0.31
C GLU A 59 -1.71 -3.31 -0.98
N LEU A 60 -1.76 -4.00 -2.12
CA LEU A 60 -1.46 -3.42 -3.42
C LEU A 60 -2.41 -2.28 -3.80
N GLU A 61 -3.73 -2.44 -3.63
CA GLU A 61 -4.74 -1.40 -3.92
C GLU A 61 -4.49 -0.13 -3.09
N VAL A 62 -4.25 -0.31 -1.78
CA VAL A 62 -4.00 0.80 -0.85
C VAL A 62 -2.68 1.50 -1.17
N TRP A 63 -1.62 0.73 -1.40
CA TRP A 63 -0.29 1.28 -1.67
C TRP A 63 -0.21 2.00 -3.02
N GLN A 64 -0.86 1.49 -4.07
CA GLN A 64 -0.94 2.21 -5.34
C GLN A 64 -1.59 3.59 -5.19
N THR A 65 -2.70 3.65 -4.45
CA THR A 65 -3.40 4.92 -4.20
C THR A 65 -2.55 5.88 -3.35
N THR A 66 -1.88 5.34 -2.33
CA THR A 66 -1.05 6.12 -1.41
C THR A 66 0.19 6.67 -2.11
N LEU A 67 0.84 5.87 -2.94
CA LEU A 67 2.00 6.28 -3.73
C LEU A 67 1.69 7.49 -4.63
N VAL A 68 0.55 7.46 -5.34
CA VAL A 68 0.11 8.60 -6.17
C VAL A 68 -0.06 9.87 -5.33
N ARG A 69 -0.59 9.76 -4.10
CA ARG A 69 -0.75 10.90 -3.19
C ARG A 69 0.60 11.44 -2.70
N ILE A 70 1.53 10.56 -2.32
CA ILE A 70 2.90 10.93 -1.91
C ILE A 70 3.56 11.73 -3.04
N ARG A 71 3.58 11.19 -4.28
CA ARG A 71 4.20 11.86 -5.43
C ARG A 71 3.55 13.20 -5.76
N ARG A 72 2.23 13.32 -5.58
CA ARG A 72 1.54 14.60 -5.76
C ARG A 72 1.98 15.62 -4.73
N ILE A 73 2.09 15.24 -3.46
CA ILE A 73 2.54 16.14 -2.39
C ILE A 73 4.01 16.55 -2.61
N GLU A 74 4.89 15.62 -2.96
CA GLU A 74 6.29 15.94 -3.29
C GLU A 74 6.40 17.00 -4.39
N ARG A 75 5.64 16.85 -5.48
CA ARG A 75 5.62 17.85 -6.55
C ARG A 75 5.12 19.21 -6.07
N LEU A 76 4.03 19.23 -5.30
CA LEU A 76 3.50 20.47 -4.73
C LEU A 76 4.47 21.15 -3.75
N MET A 77 5.33 20.38 -3.07
CA MET A 77 6.37 20.93 -2.22
C MET A 77 7.55 21.47 -3.03
N ALA A 78 7.94 20.78 -4.11
CA ALA A 78 8.98 21.24 -5.03
C ALA A 78 8.57 22.54 -5.76
N ASP A 79 7.32 22.62 -6.22
CA ASP A 79 6.77 23.79 -6.93
C ASP A 79 6.57 25.02 -6.02
N GLN A 80 6.58 24.84 -4.69
CA GLN A 80 6.44 25.90 -3.70
C GLN A 80 7.78 26.36 -3.10
N ALA A 81 8.92 25.85 -3.57
CA ALA A 81 10.22 26.39 -3.18
C ALA A 81 10.25 27.89 -3.55
N PRO A 82 10.56 28.81 -2.60
CA PRO A 82 10.48 30.24 -2.85
C PRO A 82 11.44 30.62 -3.99
N PRO A 83 11.04 31.53 -4.89
CA PRO A 83 11.96 32.05 -5.91
C PRO A 83 13.13 32.72 -5.21
N GLU A 84 14.34 32.42 -5.69
CA GLU A 84 15.61 32.94 -5.19
C GLU A 84 15.70 34.47 -5.30
#